data_AF-A0A0R2ED53-F1
#
_entry.id   AF-A0A0R2ED53-F1
#
_cell.length_a   1.000
_cell.length_b   1.000
_cell.length_c   1.000
_cell.angle_alpha   90.00
_cell.angle_beta   90.00
_cell.angle_gamma   90.00
#
_symmetry.space_group_name_H-M   'P 1'
#
loop_
_entity.id
_entity.type
_entity.pdbx_description
1 polymer ?
#
loop_
_entity_poly.entity_id
_entity_poly.type
_entity_poly.pdbx_seq_one_letter_code
_entity_poly.pdbx_strand_id
1 'polypeptide(L)'
;MTKYINKKGQVLSIEPDDCSENPVRDWDMLGTYYTFEGRAYSPSEHNYSDAMEFLGSIIGDELVEKLHVRNNNTEDFLNDVFERANKLGYIMFPISKFEHSNVVYSLGTANGWDCGTVGVAFVAKETVCAEYGVKKVTTKVRKLVKQRFEGELETYTQWCNGDVYGFTVTDSKGELVDSCSGFYGLCQDTDLDEAVRSGLLETVAELTNCGKPSDWKEAIVDRVIYKEKIA
;
A
#
# COMPACT_ATOMS: atom_id res chain seq x y z
N MET A 1 8.19 18.51 7.21
CA MET A 1 9.62 18.39 6.86
C MET A 1 10.40 18.25 8.15
N THR A 2 11.02 17.09 8.36
CA THR A 2 11.77 16.78 9.58
C THR A 2 13.24 16.72 9.23
N LYS A 3 14.09 17.36 10.04
CA LYS A 3 15.53 17.47 9.78
C LYS A 3 16.35 16.87 10.90
N TYR A 4 17.45 16.22 10.56
CA TYR A 4 18.43 15.69 11.48
C TYR A 4 19.82 16.16 11.11
N ILE A 5 20.69 16.33 12.11
CA ILE A 5 22.09 16.70 11.93
C ILE A 5 22.98 15.69 12.63
N ASN A 6 24.07 15.30 11.98
CA ASN A 6 25.08 14.43 12.58
C ASN A 6 26.31 15.22 13.07
N LYS A 7 27.24 14.54 13.75
CA LYS A 7 28.47 15.17 14.29
C LYS A 7 29.40 15.75 13.21
N LYS A 8 29.27 15.32 11.95
CA LYS A 8 30.02 15.84 10.80
C LYS A 8 29.40 17.10 10.22
N GLY A 9 28.23 17.51 10.72
CA GLY A 9 27.47 18.66 10.20
C GLY A 9 26.68 18.35 8.94
N GLN A 10 26.50 17.08 8.57
CA GLN A 10 25.60 16.69 7.48
C GLN A 10 24.15 16.83 7.95
N VAL A 11 23.26 17.20 7.04
CA VAL A 11 21.83 17.38 7.31
C VAL A 11 21.05 16.35 6.52
N LEU A 12 20.21 15.58 7.22
CA LEU A 12 19.22 14.67 6.64
C LEU A 12 17.87 15.37 6.70
N SER A 13 17.19 15.51 5.56
CA SER A 13 15.82 16.02 5.46
C SER A 13 14.90 14.90 5.00
N ILE A 14 13.73 14.77 5.64
CA ILE A 14 12.68 13.81 5.27
C ILE A 14 11.44 14.61 4.86
N GLU A 15 10.94 14.30 3.68
CA GLU A 15 9.88 15.04 3.00
C GLU A 15 8.92 14.05 2.33
N PRO A 16 7.62 14.39 2.20
CA PRO A 16 6.71 13.63 1.35
C PRO A 16 7.23 13.52 -0.08
N ASP A 17 7.04 12.35 -0.69
CA ASP A 17 7.37 12.08 -2.08
C ASP A 17 6.14 12.30 -2.97
N ASP A 18 5.98 13.55 -3.38
CA ASP A 18 4.89 13.99 -4.27
C ASP A 18 5.00 13.42 -5.70
N CYS A 19 6.10 12.74 -6.04
CA CYS A 19 6.34 12.12 -7.34
C CYS A 19 6.39 10.58 -7.27
N SER A 20 5.84 10.00 -6.20
CA SER A 20 5.85 8.55 -5.98
C SER A 20 5.05 7.77 -7.03
N GLU A 21 5.58 6.61 -7.40
CA GLU A 21 4.93 5.66 -8.30
C GLU A 21 3.66 5.09 -7.67
N ASN A 22 2.64 4.79 -8.49
CA ASN A 22 1.44 4.13 -8.02
C ASN A 22 1.74 2.64 -7.86
N PRO A 23 1.68 2.09 -6.64
CA PRO A 23 2.17 0.74 -6.39
C PRO A 23 1.28 -0.35 -7.04
N VAL A 24 0.04 -0.05 -7.40
CA VAL A 24 -0.83 -1.03 -8.10
C VAL A 24 -0.60 -1.00 -9.62
N ARG A 25 -0.17 0.14 -10.18
CA ARG A 25 0.03 0.30 -11.63
C ARG A 25 1.46 0.03 -12.06
N ASP A 26 2.41 0.47 -11.24
CA ASP A 26 3.81 0.54 -11.61
C ASP A 26 4.62 -0.63 -11.01
N TRP A 27 4.09 -1.35 -10.02
CA TRP A 27 4.77 -2.47 -9.38
C TRP A 27 4.11 -3.82 -9.71
N ASP A 28 4.89 -4.90 -9.55
CA ASP A 28 4.42 -6.28 -9.76
C ASP A 28 3.69 -6.81 -8.52
N MET A 29 2.46 -6.33 -8.31
CA MET A 29 1.57 -6.85 -7.28
C MET A 29 1.00 -8.21 -7.66
N LEU A 30 0.86 -9.10 -6.68
CA LEU A 30 0.25 -10.42 -6.89
C LEU A 30 -1.25 -10.30 -7.16
N GLY A 31 -1.92 -9.39 -6.46
CA GLY A 31 -3.36 -9.21 -6.54
C GLY A 31 -3.81 -8.30 -7.67
N THR A 32 -4.99 -8.59 -8.21
CA THR A 32 -5.79 -7.62 -8.95
C THR A 32 -6.87 -7.07 -8.03
N TYR A 33 -7.01 -5.76 -7.99
CA TYR A 33 -7.85 -5.03 -7.03
C TYR A 33 -8.90 -4.23 -7.77
N TYR A 34 -10.11 -4.78 -7.87
CA TYR A 34 -11.22 -4.10 -8.50
C TYR A 34 -12.16 -3.53 -7.44
N THR A 35 -12.32 -2.20 -7.41
CA THR A 35 -13.39 -1.57 -6.63
C THR A 35 -14.54 -1.16 -7.53
N PHE A 36 -15.77 -1.36 -7.05
CA PHE A 36 -17.04 -1.03 -7.69
C PHE A 36 -17.30 0.49 -7.71
N GLU A 37 -16.32 1.28 -7.32
CA GLU A 37 -16.30 2.73 -7.46
C GLU A 37 -16.03 3.09 -8.94
N GLY A 38 -16.31 4.33 -9.34
CA GLY A 38 -16.10 4.74 -10.74
C GLY A 38 -14.67 4.45 -11.20
N ARG A 39 -14.49 4.11 -12.50
CA ARG A 39 -13.20 3.68 -13.09
C ARG A 39 -11.98 4.53 -12.75
N ALA A 40 -12.16 5.82 -12.47
CA ALA A 40 -11.07 6.73 -12.08
C ALA A 40 -10.49 6.45 -10.69
N TYR A 41 -11.18 5.66 -9.86
CA TYR A 41 -10.86 5.42 -8.46
C TYR A 41 -10.52 3.95 -8.15
N SER A 42 -10.74 3.02 -9.10
CA SER A 42 -10.35 1.63 -8.92
C SER A 42 -8.81 1.51 -8.90
N PRO A 43 -8.23 0.74 -7.94
CA PRO A 43 -6.79 0.57 -7.88
C PRO A 43 -6.24 -0.07 -9.18
N SER A 44 -6.84 -1.17 -9.62
CA SER A 44 -6.53 -1.79 -10.91
C SER A 44 -7.47 -1.26 -12.00
N GLU A 45 -6.94 -1.05 -13.20
CA GLU A 45 -7.74 -0.66 -14.37
C GLU A 45 -8.65 -1.81 -14.82
N HIS A 46 -9.88 -1.48 -15.21
CA HIS A 46 -10.85 -2.44 -15.74
C HIS A 46 -11.89 -1.73 -16.62
N ASN A 47 -12.65 -2.52 -17.38
CA ASN A 47 -13.71 -2.02 -18.26
C ASN A 47 -15.12 -2.34 -17.77
N TYR A 48 -15.27 -3.05 -16.65
CA TYR A 48 -16.57 -3.34 -16.05
C TYR A 48 -17.30 -2.05 -15.62
N SER A 49 -18.63 -2.03 -15.77
CA SER A 49 -19.52 -0.97 -15.34
C SER A 49 -19.84 -1.05 -13.86
N ASP A 50 -19.92 -2.26 -13.31
CA ASP A 50 -20.32 -2.52 -11.94
C ASP A 50 -19.81 -3.89 -11.43
N ALA A 51 -20.19 -4.23 -10.19
CA ALA A 51 -19.84 -5.48 -9.55
C ALA A 51 -20.45 -6.71 -10.25
N MET A 52 -21.68 -6.60 -10.75
CA MET A 52 -22.41 -7.72 -11.32
C MET A 52 -21.82 -8.13 -12.67
N GLU A 53 -21.45 -7.16 -13.52
CA GLU A 53 -20.76 -7.44 -14.79
C GLU A 53 -19.42 -8.15 -14.55
N PHE A 54 -18.61 -7.65 -13.61
CA PHE A 54 -17.35 -8.29 -13.27
C PHE A 54 -17.53 -9.70 -12.73
N LEU A 55 -18.37 -9.89 -11.71
CA LEU A 55 -18.57 -11.20 -11.10
C LEU A 55 -19.23 -12.18 -12.10
N GLY A 56 -20.15 -11.69 -12.93
CA GLY A 56 -20.76 -12.42 -14.04
C GLY A 56 -19.74 -12.88 -15.08
N SER A 57 -18.74 -12.06 -15.40
CA SER A 57 -17.64 -12.46 -16.30
C SER A 57 -16.84 -13.67 -15.78
N ILE A 58 -16.86 -13.91 -14.47
CA ILE A 58 -16.12 -15.01 -13.84
C ILE A 58 -17.01 -16.24 -13.65
N ILE A 59 -18.19 -16.08 -13.05
CA ILE A 59 -19.05 -17.22 -12.66
C ILE A 59 -20.27 -17.43 -13.58
N GLY A 60 -20.48 -16.55 -14.55
CA GLY A 60 -21.61 -16.51 -15.48
C GLY A 60 -22.74 -15.58 -15.01
N ASP A 61 -23.27 -14.77 -15.93
CA ASP A 61 -24.29 -13.74 -15.67
C ASP A 61 -25.56 -14.31 -14.99
N GLU A 62 -26.12 -15.39 -15.53
CA GLU A 62 -27.31 -16.03 -14.95
C GLU A 62 -27.08 -16.50 -13.51
N LEU A 63 -25.88 -17.02 -13.22
CA LEU A 63 -25.58 -17.54 -11.89
C LEU A 63 -25.36 -16.41 -10.89
N VAL A 64 -24.63 -15.34 -11.26
CA VAL A 64 -24.41 -14.22 -10.35
C VAL A 64 -25.74 -13.52 -10.03
N GLU A 65 -26.63 -13.34 -11.01
CA GLU A 65 -27.97 -12.78 -10.78
C GLU A 65 -28.79 -13.64 -9.83
N LYS A 66 -28.79 -14.97 -10.04
CA LYS A 66 -29.49 -15.91 -9.15
C LYS A 66 -28.97 -15.85 -7.71
N LEU A 67 -27.65 -15.75 -7.54
CA LEU A 67 -27.04 -15.61 -6.21
C LEU A 67 -27.36 -14.27 -5.57
N HIS A 68 -27.41 -13.20 -6.36
CA HIS A 68 -27.78 -11.87 -5.89
C HIS A 68 -29.22 -11.83 -5.37
N VAL A 69 -30.18 -12.36 -6.14
CA VAL A 69 -31.60 -12.43 -5.75
C VAL A 69 -31.82 -13.30 -4.51
N ARG A 70 -31.02 -14.35 -4.33
CA ARG A 70 -31.16 -15.31 -3.22
C ARG A 70 -30.68 -14.74 -1.88
N ASN A 71 -29.68 -13.87 -1.89
CA ASN A 71 -29.00 -13.41 -0.69
C ASN A 71 -29.53 -12.05 -0.24
N ASN A 72 -29.69 -11.88 1.06
CA ASN A 72 -30.27 -10.66 1.65
C ASN A 72 -29.21 -9.66 2.14
N ASN A 73 -27.91 -9.99 2.00
CA ASN A 73 -26.80 -9.14 2.36
C ASN A 73 -25.59 -9.41 1.47
N THR A 74 -24.67 -8.44 1.43
CA THR A 74 -23.46 -8.46 0.59
C THR A 74 -22.49 -9.58 0.98
N GLU A 75 -22.37 -9.90 2.26
CA GLU A 75 -21.41 -10.89 2.73
C GLU A 75 -21.78 -12.30 2.28
N ASP A 76 -23.03 -12.71 2.46
CA ASP A 76 -23.52 -14.01 2.00
C ASP A 76 -23.45 -14.12 0.47
N PHE A 77 -23.81 -13.04 -0.24
CA PHE A 77 -23.69 -12.97 -1.70
C PHE A 77 -22.24 -13.18 -2.18
N LEU A 78 -21.28 -12.42 -1.63
CA LEU A 78 -19.89 -12.53 -2.03
C LEU A 78 -19.28 -13.89 -1.62
N ASN A 79 -19.63 -14.43 -0.45
CA ASN A 79 -19.18 -15.74 -0.01
C ASN A 79 -19.60 -16.85 -0.99
N ASP A 80 -20.85 -16.84 -1.43
CA ASP A 80 -21.36 -17.79 -2.42
C ASP A 80 -20.62 -17.65 -3.77
N VAL A 81 -20.45 -16.41 -4.25
CA VAL A 81 -19.74 -16.13 -5.50
C VAL A 81 -18.30 -16.61 -5.42
N PHE A 82 -17.60 -16.32 -4.32
CA PHE A 82 -16.21 -16.72 -4.12
C PHE A 82 -16.04 -18.23 -3.98
N GLU A 83 -17.02 -18.95 -3.40
CA GLU A 83 -16.98 -20.42 -3.38
C GLU A 83 -17.04 -20.99 -4.81
N ARG A 84 -17.81 -20.36 -5.70
CA ARG A 84 -17.89 -20.75 -7.13
C ARG A 84 -16.64 -20.36 -7.89
N ALA A 85 -16.18 -19.12 -7.77
CA ALA A 85 -14.94 -18.66 -8.39
C ALA A 85 -13.72 -19.49 -7.95
N ASN A 86 -13.71 -19.96 -6.69
CA ASN A 86 -12.68 -20.87 -6.20
C ASN A 86 -12.68 -22.23 -6.92
N LYS A 87 -13.84 -22.75 -7.34
CA LYS A 87 -13.91 -23.96 -8.17
C LYS A 87 -13.44 -23.70 -9.60
N LEU A 88 -13.53 -22.46 -10.06
CA LEU A 88 -13.09 -22.00 -11.38
C LEU A 88 -11.62 -21.57 -11.43
N GLY A 89 -10.86 -21.73 -10.34
CA GLY A 89 -9.43 -21.45 -10.34
C GLY A 89 -9.05 -20.09 -9.76
N TYR A 90 -9.94 -19.38 -9.06
CA TYR A 90 -9.60 -18.08 -8.47
C TYR A 90 -9.48 -18.13 -6.94
N ILE A 91 -8.68 -17.23 -6.38
CA ILE A 91 -8.72 -16.89 -4.95
C ILE A 91 -9.24 -15.46 -4.86
N MET A 92 -10.28 -15.25 -4.06
CA MET A 92 -10.95 -13.95 -3.93
C MET A 92 -11.18 -13.59 -2.47
N PHE A 93 -11.16 -12.30 -2.21
CA PHE A 93 -11.50 -11.69 -0.93
C PHE A 93 -12.27 -10.38 -1.17
N PRO A 94 -13.26 -10.08 -0.32
CA PRO A 94 -13.93 -8.79 -0.38
C PRO A 94 -12.96 -7.69 0.06
N ILE A 95 -13.10 -6.50 -0.53
CA ILE A 95 -12.40 -5.28 -0.13
C ILE A 95 -13.44 -4.35 0.51
N SER A 96 -13.12 -3.86 1.69
CA SER A 96 -13.80 -2.73 2.32
C SER A 96 -12.94 -1.49 2.29
N LYS A 97 -13.59 -0.33 2.31
CA LYS A 97 -12.98 0.99 2.39
C LYS A 97 -13.61 1.75 3.53
N PHE A 98 -12.76 2.40 4.34
CA PHE A 98 -13.16 3.46 5.25
C PHE A 98 -12.64 4.79 4.70
N GLU A 99 -13.44 5.84 4.72
CA GLU A 99 -13.06 7.15 4.17
C GLU A 99 -13.53 8.29 5.08
N HIS A 100 -12.60 8.86 5.84
CA HIS A 100 -12.84 10.03 6.66
C HIS A 100 -11.58 10.90 6.71
N SER A 101 -11.48 11.86 5.78
CA SER A 101 -10.28 12.64 5.45
C SER A 101 -9.16 11.85 4.77
N ASN A 102 -8.82 10.67 5.30
CA ASN A 102 -7.97 9.67 4.68
C ASN A 102 -8.78 8.45 4.27
N VAL A 103 -8.25 7.66 3.35
CA VAL A 103 -8.82 6.36 2.96
C VAL A 103 -8.06 5.23 3.65
N VAL A 104 -8.76 4.13 3.94
CA VAL A 104 -8.16 2.87 4.39
C VAL A 104 -8.83 1.73 3.64
N TYR A 105 -8.06 1.00 2.83
CA TYR A 105 -8.51 -0.23 2.19
C TYR A 105 -8.12 -1.44 3.04
N SER A 106 -9.06 -2.38 3.19
CA SER A 106 -8.85 -3.60 3.98
C SER A 106 -9.57 -4.77 3.36
N LEU A 107 -9.09 -5.99 3.65
CA LEU A 107 -9.82 -7.19 3.30
C LEU A 107 -10.96 -7.44 4.29
N GLY A 108 -12.16 -7.62 3.78
CA GLY A 108 -13.34 -7.86 4.59
C GLY A 108 -14.59 -7.29 3.95
N THR A 109 -15.72 -7.68 4.53
CA THR A 109 -16.98 -6.98 4.33
C THR A 109 -17.14 -5.98 5.46
N ALA A 110 -17.64 -4.80 5.11
CA ALA A 110 -18.01 -3.78 6.06
C ALA A 110 -19.28 -3.07 5.60
N ASN A 111 -20.01 -2.54 6.58
CA ASN A 111 -21.17 -1.68 6.37
C ASN A 111 -21.27 -0.74 7.57
N GLY A 112 -21.33 0.55 7.33
CA GLY A 112 -21.42 1.55 8.39
C GLY A 112 -21.28 2.97 7.87
N TRP A 113 -21.20 3.90 8.81
CA TRP A 113 -20.89 5.29 8.47
C TRP A 113 -19.45 5.38 7.95
N ASP A 114 -19.26 6.05 6.82
CA ASP A 114 -17.98 6.23 6.13
C ASP A 114 -17.24 4.91 5.82
N CYS A 115 -17.96 3.77 5.84
CA CYS A 115 -17.38 2.46 5.61
C CYS A 115 -18.29 1.56 4.78
N GLY A 116 -17.73 0.90 3.78
CA GLY A 116 -18.48 -0.02 2.93
C GLY A 116 -17.62 -1.09 2.29
N THR A 117 -18.27 -2.18 1.87
CA THR A 117 -17.68 -3.17 0.98
C THR A 117 -17.67 -2.58 -0.43
N VAL A 118 -16.48 -2.29 -0.95
CA VAL A 118 -16.30 -1.54 -2.20
C VAL A 118 -15.69 -2.36 -3.31
N GLY A 119 -15.24 -3.59 -3.09
CA GLY A 119 -14.54 -4.31 -4.17
C GLY A 119 -14.16 -5.75 -3.87
N VAL A 120 -13.30 -6.29 -4.74
CA VAL A 120 -12.75 -7.64 -4.65
C VAL A 120 -11.26 -7.61 -4.97
N ALA A 121 -10.47 -8.24 -4.10
CA ALA A 121 -9.08 -8.59 -4.35
C ALA A 121 -9.05 -10.02 -4.88
N PHE A 122 -8.41 -10.27 -6.02
CA PHE A 122 -8.40 -11.58 -6.64
C PHE A 122 -7.10 -11.93 -7.37
N VAL A 123 -6.86 -13.23 -7.51
CA VAL A 123 -5.74 -13.78 -8.29
C VAL A 123 -6.09 -15.18 -8.79
N ALA A 124 -5.58 -15.56 -9.96
CA ALA A 124 -5.69 -16.93 -10.46
C ALA A 124 -4.81 -17.89 -9.65
N LYS A 125 -5.30 -19.10 -9.40
CA LYS A 125 -4.57 -20.14 -8.65
C LYS A 125 -3.31 -20.56 -9.39
N GLU A 126 -3.33 -20.53 -10.72
CA GLU A 126 -2.19 -20.81 -11.57
C GLU A 126 -1.04 -19.82 -11.30
N THR A 127 -1.35 -18.53 -11.23
CA THR A 127 -0.39 -17.47 -10.85
C THR A 127 0.18 -17.72 -9.46
N VAL A 128 -0.68 -18.03 -8.48
CA VAL A 128 -0.24 -18.37 -7.11
C VAL A 128 0.65 -19.62 -7.09
N CYS A 129 0.34 -20.63 -7.90
CA CYS A 129 1.15 -21.84 -8.00
C CYS A 129 2.55 -21.53 -8.56
N ALA A 130 2.64 -20.67 -9.57
CA ALA A 130 3.90 -20.22 -10.13
C ALA A 130 4.72 -19.40 -9.13
N GLU A 131 4.10 -18.37 -8.53
CA GLU A 131 4.74 -17.44 -7.59
C GLU A 131 5.34 -18.15 -6.37
N TYR A 132 4.56 -19.05 -5.76
CA TYR A 132 5.00 -19.77 -4.56
C TYR A 132 5.71 -21.10 -4.87
N GLY A 133 5.91 -21.46 -6.14
CA GLY A 133 6.55 -22.71 -6.55
C GLY A 133 5.81 -23.98 -6.07
N VAL A 134 4.48 -23.94 -6.01
CA VAL A 134 3.64 -25.05 -5.52
C VAL A 134 2.78 -25.64 -6.63
N LYS A 135 2.44 -26.93 -6.53
CA LYS A 135 1.56 -27.60 -7.53
C LYS A 135 0.07 -27.37 -7.31
N LYS A 136 -0.32 -26.93 -6.11
CA LYS A 136 -1.71 -26.68 -5.73
C LYS A 136 -1.79 -25.67 -4.60
N VAL A 137 -2.84 -24.87 -4.61
CA VAL A 137 -3.17 -23.95 -3.53
C VAL A 137 -3.74 -24.73 -2.34
N THR A 138 -2.99 -24.78 -1.25
CA THR A 138 -3.43 -25.34 0.04
C THR A 138 -4.00 -24.25 0.94
N THR A 139 -4.62 -24.61 2.06
CA THR A 139 -5.05 -23.64 3.09
C THR A 139 -3.91 -22.76 3.58
N LYS A 140 -2.70 -23.33 3.72
CA LYS A 140 -1.51 -22.56 4.12
C LYS A 140 -1.13 -21.52 3.06
N VAL A 141 -1.09 -21.93 1.79
CA VAL A 141 -0.79 -21.01 0.67
C VAL A 141 -1.87 -19.93 0.56
N ARG A 142 -3.15 -20.30 0.70
CA ARG A 142 -4.25 -19.32 0.69
C ARG A 142 -4.12 -18.28 1.82
N LYS A 143 -3.61 -18.67 2.99
CA LYS A 143 -3.33 -17.73 4.09
C LYS A 143 -2.19 -16.76 3.72
N LEU A 144 -1.13 -17.25 3.07
CA LEU A 144 -0.03 -16.41 2.58
C LEU A 144 -0.52 -15.41 1.53
N VAL A 145 -1.38 -15.84 0.60
CA VAL A 145 -2.01 -14.95 -0.38
C VAL A 145 -2.85 -13.87 0.31
N LYS A 146 -3.65 -14.22 1.33
CA LYS A 146 -4.40 -13.23 2.12
C LYS A 146 -3.48 -12.19 2.74
N GLN A 147 -2.40 -12.64 3.39
CA GLN A 147 -1.42 -11.74 4.02
C GLN A 147 -0.71 -10.85 2.99
N ARG A 148 -0.42 -11.39 1.81
CA ARG A 148 0.16 -10.61 0.71
C ARG A 148 -0.80 -9.51 0.25
N PHE A 149 -2.08 -9.83 0.06
CA PHE A 149 -3.11 -8.84 -0.29
C PHE A 149 -3.32 -7.78 0.79
N GLU A 150 -3.27 -8.16 2.07
CA GLU A 150 -3.33 -7.21 3.19
C GLU A 150 -2.18 -6.20 3.11
N GLY A 151 -0.94 -6.63 2.88
CA GLY A 151 0.20 -5.73 2.73
C GLY A 151 0.20 -4.90 1.45
N GLU A 152 -0.29 -5.44 0.33
CA GLU A 152 -0.46 -4.70 -0.92
C GLU A 152 -1.53 -3.60 -0.79
N LEU A 153 -2.66 -3.88 -0.14
CA LEU A 153 -3.67 -2.87 0.18
C LEU A 153 -3.19 -1.84 1.19
N GLU A 154 -2.37 -2.22 2.17
CA GLU A 154 -1.73 -1.29 3.10
C GLU A 154 -0.78 -0.33 2.38
N THR A 155 0.01 -0.84 1.43
CA THR A 155 0.90 -0.03 0.58
C THR A 155 0.10 0.93 -0.30
N TYR A 156 -0.95 0.43 -0.94
CA TYR A 156 -1.84 1.26 -1.76
C TYR A 156 -2.57 2.33 -0.94
N THR A 157 -3.01 1.99 0.27
CA THR A 157 -3.65 2.91 1.21
C THR A 157 -2.72 4.09 1.54
N GLN A 158 -1.45 3.80 1.86
CA GLN A 158 -0.46 4.84 2.13
C GLN A 158 -0.22 5.74 0.91
N TRP A 159 -0.10 5.15 -0.28
CA TRP A 159 0.01 5.93 -1.51
C TRP A 159 -1.20 6.86 -1.71
N CYS A 160 -2.43 6.35 -1.52
CA CYS A 160 -3.65 7.17 -1.64
C CYS A 160 -3.71 8.35 -0.67
N ASN A 161 -3.09 8.22 0.51
CA ASN A 161 -3.05 9.26 1.52
C ASN A 161 -1.83 10.19 1.40
N GLY A 162 -0.94 9.94 0.44
CA GLY A 162 0.32 10.70 0.29
C GLY A 162 1.38 10.33 1.34
N ASP A 163 1.22 9.19 2.01
CA ASP A 163 2.14 8.66 3.03
C ASP A 163 3.32 7.93 2.38
N VAL A 164 3.95 8.58 1.42
CA VAL A 164 5.17 8.13 0.75
C VAL A 164 6.22 9.19 0.98
N TYR A 165 7.45 8.79 1.30
CA TYR A 165 8.49 9.73 1.70
C TYR A 165 9.78 9.50 0.94
N GLY A 166 10.56 10.58 0.86
CA GLY A 166 11.95 10.56 0.44
C GLY A 166 12.85 11.21 1.48
N PHE A 167 14.14 10.95 1.33
CA PHE A 167 15.18 11.61 2.10
C PHE A 167 16.19 12.30 1.21
N THR A 168 16.77 13.36 1.74
CA THR A 168 17.93 14.05 1.15
C THR A 168 18.98 14.26 2.22
N VAL A 169 20.23 13.89 1.95
CA VAL A 169 21.40 14.17 2.78
C VAL A 169 22.24 15.25 2.11
N THR A 170 22.51 16.34 2.81
CA THR A 170 23.45 17.38 2.40
C THR A 170 24.66 17.44 3.34
N ASP A 171 25.78 17.92 2.84
CA ASP A 171 26.97 18.15 3.66
C ASP A 171 26.87 19.46 4.46
N SER A 172 27.91 19.76 5.26
CA SER A 172 27.96 20.99 6.08
C SER A 172 27.92 22.31 5.30
N LYS A 173 28.08 22.27 3.97
CA LYS A 173 28.00 23.42 3.07
C LYS A 173 26.67 23.48 2.30
N GLY A 174 25.82 22.45 2.44
CA GLY A 174 24.54 22.35 1.73
C GLY A 174 24.64 21.61 0.40
N GLU A 175 25.79 21.03 0.08
CA GLU A 175 25.95 20.25 -1.15
C GLU A 175 25.29 18.88 -0.99
N LEU A 176 24.59 18.41 -2.03
CA LEU A 176 23.95 17.10 -2.05
C LEU A 176 24.99 15.98 -1.88
N VAL A 177 24.75 15.11 -0.91
CA VAL A 177 25.54 13.89 -0.68
C VAL A 177 24.80 12.68 -1.23
N ASP A 178 23.52 12.56 -0.90
CA ASP A 178 22.68 11.43 -1.31
C ASP A 178 21.19 11.78 -1.22
N SER A 179 20.35 11.05 -1.96
CA SER A 179 18.89 11.18 -1.89
C SER A 179 18.21 9.94 -2.47
N CYS A 180 17.10 9.53 -1.85
CA CYS A 180 16.26 8.44 -2.36
C CYS A 180 14.80 8.69 -1.95
N SER A 181 13.85 8.11 -2.68
CA SER A 181 12.41 8.28 -2.46
C SER A 181 11.65 6.95 -2.62
N GLY A 182 10.32 6.97 -2.50
CA GLY A 182 9.50 5.76 -2.58
C GLY A 182 9.45 4.93 -1.29
N PHE A 183 9.67 5.54 -0.13
CA PHE A 183 9.60 4.82 1.15
C PHE A 183 8.19 4.85 1.74
N TYR A 184 7.67 3.65 2.04
CA TYR A 184 6.39 3.40 2.71
C TYR A 184 6.64 2.88 4.14
N GLY A 185 5.59 2.85 4.96
CA GLY A 185 5.60 2.34 6.34
C GLY A 185 6.08 3.37 7.37
N LEU A 186 6.07 4.64 6.98
CA LEU A 186 6.66 5.74 7.74
C LEU A 186 5.63 6.67 8.37
N CYS A 187 4.36 6.49 8.04
CA CYS A 187 3.26 7.18 8.67
C CYS A 187 2.39 6.13 9.33
N GLN A 188 2.52 5.99 10.66
CA GLN A 188 1.37 5.59 11.45
C GLN A 188 1.10 6.78 12.37
N ASP A 189 -0.15 7.22 12.38
CA ASP A 189 -0.66 8.41 13.05
C ASP A 189 0.07 8.74 14.35
N THR A 190 0.42 10.02 14.48
CA THR A 190 1.18 10.72 15.53
C THR A 190 2.68 10.90 15.23
N ASP A 191 3.09 12.17 15.08
CA ASP A 191 4.46 12.68 15.22
C ASP A 191 5.60 11.72 14.86
N LEU A 192 5.79 11.32 13.59
CA LEU A 192 6.92 10.47 13.11
C LEU A 192 7.53 9.62 14.25
N ASP A 193 6.75 8.67 14.77
CA ASP A 193 7.11 7.98 16.02
C ASP A 193 8.51 7.36 15.92
N GLU A 194 9.14 7.10 17.06
CA GLU A 194 10.52 6.64 17.19
C GLU A 194 10.82 5.41 16.31
N ALA A 195 9.82 4.57 16.05
CA ALA A 195 9.90 3.40 15.16
C ALA A 195 10.09 3.77 13.67
N VAL A 196 9.32 4.73 13.17
CA VAL A 196 9.44 5.27 11.80
C VAL A 196 10.81 5.93 11.62
N ARG A 197 11.18 6.76 12.60
CA ARG A 197 12.48 7.42 12.63
C ARG A 197 13.61 6.39 12.64
N SER A 198 13.51 5.33 13.43
CA SER A 198 14.52 4.27 13.47
C SER A 198 14.63 3.54 12.13
N GLY A 199 13.50 3.13 11.55
CA GLY A 199 13.49 2.42 10.26
C GLY A 199 14.06 3.25 9.11
N LEU A 200 13.73 4.55 9.04
CA LEU A 200 14.29 5.42 8.01
C LEU A 200 15.75 5.75 8.26
N LEU A 201 16.16 5.99 9.50
CA LEU A 201 17.56 6.22 9.84
C LEU A 201 18.41 4.98 9.59
N GLU A 202 17.86 3.78 9.81
CA GLU A 202 18.50 2.50 9.45
C GLU A 202 18.64 2.40 7.93
N THR A 203 17.57 2.68 7.19
CA THR A 203 17.60 2.69 5.72
C THR A 203 18.62 3.70 5.17
N VAL A 204 18.67 4.93 5.70
CA VAL A 204 19.70 5.92 5.34
C VAL A 204 21.09 5.43 5.73
N ALA A 205 21.26 4.77 6.87
CA ALA A 205 22.56 4.24 7.29
C ALA A 205 23.02 3.03 6.44
N GLU A 206 22.09 2.25 5.92
CA GLU A 206 22.36 1.09 5.05
C GLU A 206 22.63 1.51 3.61
N LEU A 207 21.82 2.43 3.08
CA LEU A 207 21.91 2.89 1.69
C LEU A 207 23.00 3.96 1.50
N THR A 208 23.32 4.71 2.54
CA THR A 208 24.32 5.79 2.48
C THR A 208 25.50 5.49 3.40
N ASN A 209 26.71 5.94 3.05
CA ASN A 209 27.87 5.82 3.94
C ASN A 209 27.92 6.93 5.02
N CYS A 210 26.76 7.48 5.41
CA CYS A 210 26.65 8.70 6.21
C CYS A 210 26.58 8.49 7.73
N GLY A 211 26.73 7.25 8.21
CA GLY A 211 26.80 6.92 9.64
C GLY A 211 25.59 6.12 10.13
N LYS A 212 25.63 5.66 11.38
CA LYS A 212 24.59 4.83 11.98
C LYS A 212 23.41 5.68 12.45
N PRO A 213 22.21 5.12 12.68
CA PRO A 213 21.06 5.87 13.20
C PRO A 213 21.37 6.72 14.43
N SER A 214 22.18 6.19 15.35
CA SER A 214 22.63 6.87 16.58
C SER A 214 23.48 8.13 16.35
N ASP A 215 23.99 8.35 15.14
CA ASP A 215 24.79 9.52 14.79
C ASP A 215 23.93 10.76 14.49
N TRP A 216 22.64 10.57 14.23
CA TRP A 216 21.71 11.62 13.84
C TRP A 216 20.91 12.12 15.05
N LYS A 217 20.75 13.44 15.15
CA LYS A 217 19.92 14.10 16.16
C LYS A 217 18.99 15.07 15.48
N GLU A 218 17.76 15.16 15.97
CA GLU A 218 16.78 16.10 15.43
C GLU A 218 17.32 17.53 15.48
N ALA A 219 17.20 18.23 14.36
CA ALA A 219 17.66 19.59 14.23
C ALA A 219 16.61 20.54 14.83
N ILE A 220 17.00 21.32 15.84
CA ILE A 220 16.17 22.42 16.34
C ILE A 220 16.13 23.48 15.23
N VAL A 221 14.92 23.78 14.76
CA VAL A 221 14.55 24.47 13.51
C VAL A 221 15.33 25.77 13.20
N ASP A 222 15.96 26.41 14.19
CA ASP A 222 16.72 27.66 14.04
C ASP A 222 18.25 27.52 13.86
N ARG A 223 18.83 26.31 13.76
CA ARG A 223 20.31 26.13 13.75
C ARG A 223 20.90 25.36 12.56
N VAL A 224 20.31 25.44 11.37
CA VAL A 224 21.07 25.09 10.15
C VAL A 224 21.83 26.34 9.68
N ILE A 225 22.89 26.70 10.42
CA ILE A 225 23.81 27.77 10.01
C ILE A 225 24.79 27.16 9.01
N TYR A 226 24.55 27.37 7.72
CA TYR A 226 25.59 27.20 6.71
C TYR A 226 26.67 28.23 6.99
N LYS A 227 27.83 27.78 7.50
CA LYS A 227 28.98 28.66 7.64
C LYS A 227 29.56 28.91 6.25
N GLU A 228 29.10 29.97 5.59
CA GLU A 228 29.85 30.54 4.47
C GLU A 228 31.26 30.88 4.94
N LYS A 229 32.25 30.18 4.40
CA LYS A 229 33.64 30.66 4.44
C LYS A 229 33.72 31.81 3.45
N ILE A 230 33.55 33.04 3.94
CA ILE A 230 34.02 34.22 3.21
C ILE A 230 35.55 34.12 3.15
N ALA A 231 36.08 34.28 1.94
CA ALA A 231 37.48 34.15 1.55
C ALA A 231 38.41 35.09 2.32
#